data_AF-A0A4P8HN99-F1
#
_entry.id   AF-A0A4P8HN99-F1
#
_cell.length_a   1.000
_cell.length_b   1.000
_cell.length_c   1.000
_cell.angle_alpha   90.00
_cell.angle_beta   90.00
_cell.angle_gamma   90.00
#
_symmetry.space_group_name_H-M   'P 1'
#
loop_
_entity.id
_entity.type
_entity.pdbx_description
1 polymer ?
#
loop_
_entity_poly.entity_id
_entity_poly.type
_entity_poly.pdbx_seq_one_letter_code
_entity_poly.pdbx_strand_id
1 'polypeptide(L)'
;MKYAWTMVVPAVLAVVNTAAAGAPEVPVEAFISLCMSAKGNPDVVANAALQRGFKVASPEQKARLMRAGGQGDAYVARDIALVVEKGRRMCTVFAKSDNPEATGKQLKDWLPPPSTGFTVQTEAVGDTTTQSTVMYRIGLAGKPFAAWVFSINKRPSLFNIAITLQ
;
A
#
# COMPACT_ATOMS: atom_id res chain seq x y z
N MET A 1 11.43 55.79 -45.75
CA MET A 1 12.77 55.18 -45.85
C MET A 1 12.98 54.37 -44.56
N LYS A 2 13.01 53.03 -44.63
CA LYS A 2 14.23 52.18 -44.43
C LYS A 2 14.70 52.22 -42.95
N TYR A 3 14.76 51.19 -42.09
CA TYR A 3 14.84 49.71 -42.13
C TYR A 3 14.26 49.17 -40.79
N ALA A 4 13.39 48.14 -40.76
CA ALA A 4 13.68 46.71 -40.53
C ALA A 4 14.69 46.43 -39.40
N TRP A 5 14.27 45.76 -38.31
CA TRP A 5 14.94 44.60 -37.68
C TRP A 5 13.95 43.86 -36.78
N THR A 6 13.51 42.71 -37.29
CA THR A 6 12.75 41.67 -36.61
C THR A 6 13.70 40.90 -35.69
N MET A 7 13.42 40.82 -34.39
CA MET A 7 13.97 39.77 -33.54
C MET A 7 12.83 38.91 -33.02
N VAL A 8 12.70 37.74 -33.64
CA VAL A 8 11.94 36.61 -33.12
C VAL A 8 12.83 35.97 -32.05
N VAL A 9 12.49 36.14 -30.78
CA VAL A 9 13.08 35.34 -29.70
C VAL A 9 12.28 34.03 -29.64
N PRO A 10 12.89 32.86 -29.85
CA PRO A 10 12.22 31.60 -29.58
C PRO A 10 12.09 31.46 -28.06
N ALA A 11 10.87 31.65 -27.55
CA ALA A 11 10.52 31.21 -26.22
C ALA A 11 10.64 29.69 -26.19
N VAL A 12 11.78 29.21 -25.73
CA VAL A 12 12.02 27.80 -25.42
C VAL A 12 10.96 27.39 -24.40
N LEU A 13 10.03 26.57 -24.86
CA LEU A 13 9.13 25.77 -24.04
C LEU A 13 9.98 24.89 -23.12
N ALA A 14 10.34 25.42 -21.95
CA ALA A 14 10.78 24.61 -20.84
C ALA A 14 9.53 23.86 -20.34
N VAL A 15 9.27 22.71 -20.94
CA VAL A 15 8.47 21.66 -20.32
C VAL A 15 9.27 21.22 -19.10
N VAL A 16 9.03 21.90 -17.98
CA VAL A 16 9.49 21.42 -16.69
C VAL A 16 8.66 20.18 -16.44
N ASN A 17 9.21 19.02 -16.81
CA ASN A 17 8.82 17.76 -16.22
C ASN A 17 9.11 17.89 -14.72
N THR A 18 8.16 18.47 -13.99
CA THR A 18 8.00 18.16 -12.59
C THR A 18 7.65 16.68 -12.55
N ALA A 19 8.69 15.85 -12.50
CA ALA A 19 8.59 14.53 -11.93
C ALA A 19 7.84 14.75 -10.62
N ALA A 20 6.59 14.27 -10.58
CA ALA A 20 5.76 14.37 -9.41
C ALA A 20 6.59 13.79 -8.28
N ALA A 21 7.08 14.66 -7.39
CA ALA A 21 7.50 14.27 -6.07
C ALA A 21 6.23 13.68 -5.46
N GLY A 22 6.08 12.36 -5.61
CA GLY A 22 4.82 11.67 -5.38
C GLY A 22 4.29 12.05 -4.03
N ALA A 23 3.04 12.53 -4.00
CA ALA A 23 2.32 12.70 -2.75
C ALA A 23 2.47 11.42 -1.91
N PRO A 24 2.53 11.50 -0.58
CA PRO A 24 2.60 10.32 0.27
C PRO A 24 1.45 9.38 -0.12
N GLU A 25 1.79 8.16 -0.54
CA GLU A 25 0.79 7.22 -1.01
C GLU A 25 -0.16 6.89 0.14
N VAL A 26 -1.47 7.08 -0.08
CA VAL A 26 -2.46 6.83 0.96
C VAL A 26 -2.48 5.32 1.25
N PRO A 27 -2.29 4.87 2.50
CA PRO A 27 -2.03 3.46 2.80
C PRO A 27 -3.08 2.49 2.25
N VAL A 28 -4.36 2.88 2.31
CA VAL A 28 -5.48 2.08 1.78
C VAL A 28 -5.42 1.99 0.26
N GLU A 29 -5.11 3.09 -0.44
CA GLU A 29 -4.99 3.09 -1.89
C GLU A 29 -3.81 2.22 -2.36
N ALA A 30 -2.66 2.34 -1.69
CA ALA A 30 -1.51 1.47 -1.93
C ALA A 30 -1.91 -0.01 -1.75
N PHE A 31 -2.60 -0.34 -0.67
CA PHE A 31 -3.08 -1.70 -0.42
C PHE A 31 -4.01 -2.22 -1.53
N ILE A 32 -5.02 -1.45 -1.91
CA ILE A 32 -5.97 -1.86 -2.96
C ILE A 32 -5.24 -2.02 -4.30
N SER A 33 -4.40 -1.07 -4.66
CA SER A 33 -3.77 -1.02 -5.97
C SER A 33 -2.57 -1.94 -6.13
N LEU A 34 -1.86 -2.29 -5.06
CA LEU A 34 -0.70 -3.20 -5.10
C LEU A 34 -1.08 -4.62 -4.69
N CYS A 35 -1.75 -4.79 -3.56
CA CYS A 35 -2.03 -6.12 -3.03
C CYS A 35 -3.29 -6.75 -3.63
N MET A 36 -4.40 -6.02 -3.61
CA MET A 36 -5.69 -6.56 -4.06
C MET A 36 -5.77 -6.76 -5.58
N SER A 37 -5.31 -5.78 -6.35
CA SER A 37 -5.30 -5.85 -7.82
C SER A 37 -4.49 -7.06 -8.33
N ALA A 38 -3.35 -7.32 -7.69
CA ALA A 38 -2.47 -8.43 -8.00
C ALA A 38 -2.87 -9.74 -7.30
N LYS A 39 -3.89 -9.72 -6.43
CA LYS A 39 -4.29 -10.84 -5.57
C LYS A 39 -3.11 -11.48 -4.84
N GLY A 40 -2.17 -10.66 -4.39
CA GLY A 40 -0.94 -11.11 -3.72
C GLY A 40 0.05 -11.87 -4.60
N ASN A 41 -0.07 -11.83 -5.94
CA ASN A 41 0.92 -12.43 -6.83
C ASN A 41 2.28 -11.70 -6.72
N PRO A 42 3.36 -12.37 -6.28
CA PRO A 42 4.64 -11.71 -6.01
C PRO A 42 5.23 -10.93 -7.17
N ASP A 43 5.20 -11.47 -8.37
CA ASP A 43 5.85 -10.85 -9.53
C ASP A 43 5.07 -9.63 -10.02
N VAL A 44 3.73 -9.71 -10.00
CA VAL A 44 2.85 -8.59 -10.36
C VAL A 44 2.97 -7.47 -9.33
N VAL A 45 2.97 -7.79 -8.04
CA VAL A 45 3.14 -6.81 -6.96
C VAL A 45 4.50 -6.13 -7.07
N ALA A 46 5.58 -6.90 -7.29
CA ALA A 46 6.94 -6.38 -7.42
C ALA A 46 7.04 -5.36 -8.56
N ASN A 47 6.55 -5.71 -9.75
CA ASN A 47 6.58 -4.82 -10.90
C ASN A 47 5.77 -3.54 -10.66
N ALA A 48 4.57 -3.66 -10.09
CA ALA A 48 3.73 -2.51 -9.78
C ALA A 48 4.38 -1.57 -8.74
N ALA A 49 5.01 -2.13 -7.70
CA ALA A 49 5.70 -1.36 -6.68
C ALA A 49 6.90 -0.58 -7.26
N LEU A 50 7.73 -1.23 -8.08
CA LEU A 50 8.87 -0.58 -8.73
C LEU A 50 8.44 0.54 -9.68
N GLN A 51 7.37 0.36 -10.45
CA GLN A 51 6.81 1.39 -11.32
C GLN A 51 6.29 2.61 -10.55
N ARG A 52 5.90 2.43 -9.29
CA ARG A 52 5.44 3.49 -8.38
C ARG A 52 6.57 4.14 -7.58
N GLY A 53 7.82 3.76 -7.83
CA GLY A 53 8.98 4.35 -7.18
C GLY A 53 9.37 3.72 -5.84
N PHE A 54 8.76 2.58 -5.47
CA PHE A 54 9.32 1.77 -4.39
C PHE A 54 10.69 1.23 -4.81
N LYS A 55 11.57 1.07 -3.83
CA LYS A 55 12.88 0.43 -4.01
C LYS A 55 12.89 -0.89 -3.26
N VAL A 56 13.67 -1.84 -3.74
CA VAL A 56 13.94 -3.08 -3.00
C VAL A 56 14.53 -2.69 -1.64
N ALA A 57 13.96 -3.21 -0.56
CA ALA A 57 14.42 -2.96 0.79
C ALA A 57 15.83 -3.52 0.98
N SER A 58 16.67 -2.84 1.77
CA SER A 58 17.95 -3.39 2.18
C SER A 58 17.75 -4.68 2.98
N PRO A 59 18.76 -5.57 3.09
CA PRO A 59 18.65 -6.78 3.90
C PRO A 59 18.22 -6.51 5.35
N GLU A 60 18.70 -5.41 5.93
CA GLU A 60 18.32 -4.99 7.28
C GLU A 60 16.85 -4.54 7.37
N GLN A 61 16.38 -3.72 6.41
CA GLN A 61 14.98 -3.29 6.36
C GLN A 61 14.05 -4.49 6.15
N LYS A 62 14.42 -5.39 5.23
CA LYS A 62 13.69 -6.64 4.96
C LYS A 62 13.58 -7.50 6.22
N ALA A 63 14.68 -7.67 6.97
CA ALA A 63 14.67 -8.43 8.22
C ALA A 63 13.77 -7.82 9.30
N ARG A 64 13.61 -6.49 9.33
CA ARG A 64 12.71 -5.79 10.28
C ARG A 64 11.24 -5.86 9.87
N LEU A 65 10.95 -5.87 8.56
CA LEU A 65 9.60 -5.85 8.02
C LEU A 65 8.99 -7.24 7.89
N MET A 66 9.79 -8.24 7.53
CA MET A 66 9.31 -9.60 7.38
C MET A 66 9.15 -10.29 8.74
N ARG A 67 8.17 -11.18 8.82
CA ARG A 67 8.02 -12.07 9.98
C ARG A 67 9.23 -13.00 10.08
N ALA A 68 9.59 -13.38 11.31
CA ALA A 68 10.66 -14.34 11.55
C ALA A 68 10.40 -15.66 10.79
N GLY A 69 11.39 -16.11 10.01
CA GLY A 69 11.28 -17.29 9.16
C GLY A 69 10.40 -17.11 7.90
N GLY A 70 9.86 -15.91 7.66
CA GLY A 70 9.12 -15.59 6.45
C GLY A 70 10.02 -15.58 5.20
N GLN A 71 9.49 -16.10 4.10
CA GLN A 71 10.13 -16.01 2.79
C GLN A 71 9.33 -15.06 1.89
N GLY A 72 10.01 -14.12 1.25
CA GLY A 72 9.35 -13.08 0.50
C GLY A 72 10.31 -11.99 0.08
N ASP A 73 9.73 -10.91 -0.45
CA ASP A 73 10.44 -9.71 -0.84
C ASP A 73 9.82 -8.49 -0.15
N ALA A 74 10.64 -7.48 0.08
CA ALA A 74 10.24 -6.26 0.74
C ALA A 74 10.67 -5.06 -0.11
N TYR A 75 9.82 -4.05 -0.15
CA TYR A 75 10.02 -2.82 -0.89
C TYR A 75 9.70 -1.64 0.01
N VAL A 76 10.42 -0.55 -0.16
CA VAL A 76 10.28 0.65 0.68
C VAL A 76 10.15 1.89 -0.20
N ALA A 77 9.26 2.78 0.20
CA ALA A 77 9.21 4.17 -0.22
C ALA A 77 9.23 5.04 1.06
N ARG A 78 9.02 6.35 0.94
CA ARG A 78 9.29 7.32 2.01
C ARG A 78 8.61 6.97 3.35
N ASP A 79 7.28 6.90 3.36
CA ASP A 79 6.47 6.68 4.57
C ASP A 79 5.64 5.39 4.49
N ILE A 80 6.00 4.51 3.56
CA ILE A 80 5.29 3.27 3.26
C ILE A 80 6.29 2.16 2.88
N ALA A 81 5.98 0.94 3.29
CA ALA A 81 6.70 -0.26 2.90
C ALA A 81 5.71 -1.34 2.49
N LEU A 82 6.19 -2.25 1.65
CA LEU A 82 5.42 -3.34 1.07
C LEU A 82 6.19 -4.64 1.31
N VAL A 83 5.52 -5.67 1.82
CA VAL A 83 6.07 -7.01 1.98
C VAL A 83 5.21 -7.98 1.20
N VAL A 84 5.83 -8.86 0.43
CA VAL A 84 5.15 -9.93 -0.29
C VAL A 84 5.75 -11.27 0.11
N GLU A 85 4.98 -12.06 0.86
CA GLU A 85 5.40 -13.37 1.35
C GLU A 85 4.97 -14.48 0.37
N LYS A 86 5.94 -15.24 -0.14
CA LYS A 86 5.71 -16.27 -1.16
C LYS A 86 5.07 -17.53 -0.58
N GLY A 87 5.47 -17.93 0.63
CA GLY A 87 5.03 -19.20 1.24
C GLY A 87 3.55 -19.21 1.65
N ARG A 88 3.02 -18.08 2.12
CA ARG A 88 1.61 -17.93 2.53
C ARG A 88 0.78 -17.05 1.59
N ARG A 89 1.36 -16.60 0.47
CA ARG A 89 0.77 -15.63 -0.47
C ARG A 89 0.14 -14.42 0.23
N MET A 90 0.91 -13.79 1.10
CA MET A 90 0.45 -12.58 1.79
C MET A 90 1.07 -11.35 1.16
N CYS A 91 0.31 -10.28 1.10
CA CYS A 91 0.79 -8.97 0.69
C CYS A 91 0.43 -7.95 1.77
N THR A 92 1.45 -7.32 2.37
CA THR A 92 1.28 -6.40 3.49
C THR A 92 1.82 -5.03 3.13
N VAL A 93 0.98 -4.02 3.29
CA VAL A 93 1.38 -2.62 3.29
C VAL A 93 1.59 -2.17 4.73
N PHE A 94 2.79 -1.70 5.05
CA PHE A 94 3.12 -1.01 6.28
C PHE A 94 3.18 0.49 6.01
N ALA A 95 2.58 1.30 6.86
CA ALA A 95 2.63 2.75 6.68
C ALA A 95 2.63 3.50 8.00
N LYS A 96 3.05 4.75 7.94
CA LYS A 96 2.78 5.73 8.99
C LYS A 96 1.45 6.40 8.70
N SER A 97 0.56 6.42 9.69
CA SER A 97 -0.69 7.15 9.67
C SER A 97 -0.78 8.08 10.88
N ASP A 98 -1.09 9.35 10.64
CA ASP A 98 -1.32 10.31 11.73
C ASP A 98 -2.65 10.04 12.46
N ASN A 99 -3.57 9.31 11.82
CA ASN A 99 -4.82 8.85 12.41
C ASN A 99 -5.15 7.41 11.98
N PRO A 100 -4.56 6.40 12.65
CA PRO A 100 -4.77 4.99 12.34
C PRO A 100 -6.25 4.57 12.31
N GLU A 101 -7.07 5.12 13.21
CA GLU A 101 -8.49 4.77 13.27
C GLU A 101 -9.27 5.29 12.06
N ALA A 102 -8.96 6.51 11.61
CA ALA A 102 -9.52 7.03 10.36
C ALA A 102 -9.06 6.20 9.15
N THR A 103 -7.81 5.74 9.12
CA THR A 103 -7.33 4.83 8.07
C THR A 103 -8.05 3.49 8.10
N GLY A 104 -8.32 2.92 9.27
CA GLY A 104 -9.11 1.70 9.42
C GLY A 104 -10.55 1.88 8.93
N LYS A 105 -11.17 3.02 9.23
CA LYS A 105 -12.49 3.37 8.70
C LYS A 105 -12.46 3.49 7.17
N GLN A 106 -11.47 4.19 6.61
CA GLN A 106 -11.29 4.29 5.17
C GLN A 106 -11.17 2.90 4.53
N LEU A 107 -10.34 1.99 5.09
CA LEU A 107 -10.23 0.61 4.60
C LEU A 107 -11.58 -0.11 4.60
N LYS A 108 -12.39 0.09 5.64
CA LYS A 108 -13.73 -0.49 5.74
C LYS A 108 -14.65 -0.02 4.61
N ASP A 109 -14.56 1.24 4.21
CA ASP A 109 -15.36 1.81 3.12
C ASP A 109 -14.99 1.23 1.74
N TRP A 110 -13.81 0.60 1.62
CA TRP A 110 -13.38 -0.13 0.43
C TRP A 110 -13.82 -1.60 0.40
N LEU A 111 -14.42 -2.12 1.47
CA LEU A 111 -14.93 -3.49 1.46
C LEU A 111 -16.07 -3.65 0.46
N PRO A 112 -16.21 -4.83 -0.18
CA PRO A 112 -17.30 -5.08 -1.12
C PRO A 112 -18.67 -4.82 -0.46
N PRO A 113 -19.55 -4.04 -1.10
CA PRO A 113 -20.88 -3.79 -0.55
C PRO A 113 -21.75 -5.05 -0.67
N PRO A 114 -22.77 -5.23 0.20
CA PRO A 114 -23.62 -6.43 0.19
C PRO A 114 -24.32 -6.72 -1.16
N SER A 115 -24.52 -5.70 -1.99
CA SER A 115 -25.13 -5.81 -3.32
C SER A 115 -24.27 -6.56 -4.36
N THR A 116 -23.00 -6.84 -4.07
CA THR A 116 -22.04 -7.43 -5.02
C THR A 116 -21.91 -8.96 -4.92
N GLY A 117 -22.73 -9.62 -4.11
CA GLY A 117 -22.68 -11.07 -3.88
C GLY A 117 -21.51 -11.53 -3.00
N PHE A 118 -20.69 -10.59 -2.52
CA PHE A 118 -19.70 -10.82 -1.48
C PHE A 118 -20.34 -10.76 -0.09
N THR A 119 -19.85 -11.61 0.81
CA THR A 119 -20.15 -11.54 2.24
C THR A 119 -18.91 -11.08 2.99
N VAL A 120 -19.10 -10.28 4.03
CA VAL A 120 -18.01 -9.78 4.87
C VAL A 120 -18.32 -10.06 6.32
N GLN A 121 -17.43 -10.78 7.00
CA GLN A 121 -17.47 -10.99 8.45
C GLN A 121 -16.31 -10.25 9.10
N THR A 122 -16.60 -9.49 10.15
CA THR A 122 -15.58 -8.75 10.92
C THR A 122 -15.25 -9.50 12.19
N GLU A 123 -13.96 -9.72 12.46
CA GLU A 123 -13.46 -10.43 13.62
C GLU A 123 -12.37 -9.57 14.30
N ALA A 124 -12.54 -9.29 15.60
CA ALA A 124 -11.47 -8.70 16.40
C ALA A 124 -10.48 -9.82 16.76
N VAL A 125 -9.30 -9.81 16.14
CA VAL A 125 -8.29 -10.88 16.30
C VAL A 125 -7.49 -10.69 17.59
N GLY A 126 -7.34 -9.44 18.03
CA GLY A 126 -6.69 -9.14 19.29
C GLY A 126 -6.67 -7.65 19.57
N ASP A 127 -6.83 -7.30 20.83
CA ASP A 127 -6.63 -5.94 21.32
C ASP A 127 -5.79 -6.00 22.60
N THR A 128 -4.62 -5.40 22.54
CA THR A 128 -3.66 -5.33 23.63
C THR A 128 -3.30 -3.86 23.89
N THR A 129 -2.58 -3.61 24.98
CA THR A 129 -2.00 -2.28 25.24
C THR A 129 -1.03 -1.82 24.15
N THR A 130 -0.55 -2.73 23.30
CA THR A 130 0.50 -2.47 22.33
C THR A 130 0.07 -2.58 20.88
N GLN A 131 -1.03 -3.29 20.60
CA GLN A 131 -1.49 -3.56 19.25
C GLN A 131 -2.99 -3.86 19.26
N SER A 132 -3.72 -3.34 18.27
CA SER A 132 -5.07 -3.80 17.93
C SER A 132 -5.09 -4.38 16.52
N THR A 133 -5.90 -5.41 16.30
CA THR A 133 -6.04 -6.07 14.99
C THR A 133 -7.50 -6.44 14.72
N VAL A 134 -7.97 -6.05 13.54
CA VAL A 134 -9.27 -6.42 12.99
C VAL A 134 -9.05 -7.19 11.70
N MET A 135 -9.80 -8.27 11.52
CA MET A 135 -9.80 -9.06 10.29
C MET A 135 -11.18 -9.02 9.64
N TYR A 136 -11.18 -8.85 8.33
CA TYR A 136 -12.36 -8.93 7.47
C TYR A 136 -12.25 -10.20 6.63
N ARG A 137 -13.08 -11.19 6.92
CA ARG A 137 -13.19 -12.41 6.12
C ARG A 137 -14.18 -12.15 4.99
N ILE A 138 -13.71 -12.26 3.75
CA ILE A 138 -14.48 -11.99 2.55
C ILE A 138 -14.82 -13.32 1.89
N GLY A 139 -16.11 -13.58 1.70
CA GLY A 139 -16.64 -14.72 0.98
C GLY A 139 -17.30 -14.30 -0.33
N LEU A 140 -17.34 -15.22 -1.30
CA LEU A 140 -18.06 -15.05 -2.56
C LEU A 140 -18.87 -16.31 -2.83
N ALA A 141 -20.18 -16.18 -3.02
CA ALA A 141 -21.10 -17.30 -3.25
C ALA A 141 -20.93 -18.45 -2.22
N GLY A 142 -20.77 -18.09 -0.94
CA GLY A 142 -20.64 -19.04 0.17
C GLY A 142 -19.25 -19.68 0.34
N LYS A 143 -18.25 -19.31 -0.48
CA LYS A 143 -16.88 -19.83 -0.38
C LYS A 143 -15.91 -18.76 0.12
N PRO A 144 -14.86 -19.12 0.87
CA PRO A 144 -13.78 -18.19 1.21
C PRO A 144 -13.15 -17.60 -0.05
N PHE A 145 -12.97 -16.28 -0.07
CA PHE A 145 -12.37 -15.57 -1.18
C PHE A 145 -11.05 -14.90 -0.80
N ALA A 146 -11.03 -14.12 0.28
CA ALA A 146 -9.84 -13.43 0.79
C ALA A 146 -10.04 -13.07 2.28
N ALA A 147 -8.96 -12.76 2.98
CA ALA A 147 -9.02 -12.08 4.26
C ALA A 147 -8.18 -10.81 4.24
N TRP A 148 -8.75 -9.70 4.73
CA TRP A 148 -8.02 -8.45 4.93
C TRP A 148 -7.77 -8.29 6.42
N VAL A 149 -6.53 -8.00 6.80
CA VAL A 149 -6.16 -7.79 8.20
C VAL A 149 -5.65 -6.37 8.35
N PHE A 150 -6.27 -5.60 9.24
CA PHE A 150 -5.82 -4.28 9.64
C PHE A 150 -5.27 -4.32 11.05
N SER A 151 -4.03 -3.90 11.22
CA SER A 151 -3.39 -3.79 12.53
C SER A 151 -2.92 -2.38 12.80
N ILE A 152 -3.11 -1.93 14.04
CA ILE A 152 -2.54 -0.69 14.57
C ILE A 152 -1.50 -1.07 15.61
N ASN A 153 -0.28 -0.59 15.46
CA ASN A 153 0.74 -0.63 16.49
C ASN A 153 0.63 0.64 17.35
N LYS A 154 0.34 0.47 18.64
CA LYS A 154 0.15 1.56 19.59
C LYS A 154 1.48 2.10 20.16
N ARG A 155 2.59 1.39 19.94
CA ARG A 155 3.93 1.86 20.32
C ARG A 155 4.53 2.78 19.24
N PRO A 156 5.40 3.72 19.61
CA PRO A 156 6.17 4.50 18.64
C PRO A 156 6.94 3.57 17.69
N SER A 157 6.70 3.74 16.40
CA SER A 157 7.30 2.95 15.32
C SER A 157 7.34 3.78 14.06
N LEU A 158 8.26 3.45 13.14
CA LEU A 158 8.30 4.07 11.81
C LEU A 158 6.99 3.84 11.06
N PHE A 159 6.43 2.63 11.19
CA PHE A 159 5.12 2.27 10.68
C PHE A 159 4.21 1.90 11.86
N ASN A 160 3.09 2.58 11.99
CA ASN A 160 2.13 2.37 13.06
C ASN A 160 0.85 1.66 12.58
N ILE A 161 0.74 1.36 11.28
CA ILE A 161 -0.32 0.51 10.74
C ILE A 161 0.23 -0.55 9.79
N ALA A 162 -0.51 -1.65 9.65
CA ALA A 162 -0.31 -2.66 8.63
C ALA A 162 -1.65 -3.09 8.03
N ILE A 163 -1.72 -3.20 6.70
CA ILE A 163 -2.86 -3.73 5.95
C ILE A 163 -2.39 -4.96 5.18
N THR A 164 -2.91 -6.14 5.51
CA THR A 164 -2.49 -7.40 4.90
C THR A 164 -3.62 -8.04 4.12
N LEU A 165 -3.32 -8.52 2.92
CA LEU A 165 -4.12 -9.46 2.16
C LEU A 165 -3.61 -10.88 2.45
N GLN A 166 -4.54 -11.78 2.79
CA GLN A 166 -4.33 -13.21 3.00
C GLN A 166 -5.28 -14.05 2.14
#